data_AF-A0A6B3EPX6-F1
#
_entry.id   AF-A0A6B3EPX6-F1
#
_cell.length_a   1.000
_cell.length_b   1.000
_cell.length_c   1.000
_cell.angle_alpha   90.00
_cell.angle_beta   90.00
_cell.angle_gamma   90.00
#
_symmetry.space_group_name_H-M   'P 1'
#
loop_
_entity.id
_entity.type
_entity.pdbx_description
1 polymer ?
#
loop_
_entity_poly.entity_id
_entity_poly.type
_entity_poly.pdbx_seq_one_letter_code
_entity_poly.pdbx_strand_id
1 'polypeptide(L)'
;MYPEERGPGRGERLSALAQQHGALLTLVLAVLVASLCFDTFLTGDNLEGMALSSSFLAVVALGMTFVIVTGGIDLSVGSLFALGGVLAAWGSRY
;
A
#
# COMPACT_ATOMS: atom_id res chain seq x y z
N MET A 1 -13.73 -37.52 27.97
CA MET A 1 -14.63 -36.46 27.48
C MET A 1 -13.75 -35.45 26.76
N TYR A 2 -13.69 -35.51 25.43
CA TYR A 2 -12.92 -34.56 24.64
C TYR A 2 -13.72 -33.25 24.54
N PRO A 3 -13.12 -32.07 24.78
CA PRO A 3 -13.82 -30.81 24.59
C PRO A 3 -14.18 -30.65 23.10
N GLU A 4 -15.45 -30.41 22.82
CA GLU A 4 -15.95 -30.04 21.49
C GLU A 4 -15.28 -28.73 21.08
N GLU A 5 -14.35 -28.78 20.10
CA GLU A 5 -13.74 -27.57 19.55
C GLU A 5 -14.82 -26.74 18.85
N ARG A 6 -15.24 -25.67 19.52
CA ARG A 6 -16.27 -24.76 19.01
C ARG A 6 -15.72 -24.06 17.76
N GLY A 7 -16.19 -24.47 16.59
CA GLY A 7 -15.75 -23.89 15.32
C GLY A 7 -15.86 -22.37 15.30
N PRO A 8 -14.99 -21.68 14.54
CA PRO A 8 -14.79 -20.23 14.65
C PRO A 8 -16.12 -19.48 14.46
N GLY A 9 -16.41 -18.59 15.41
CA GLY A 9 -17.64 -17.81 15.43
C GLY A 9 -17.75 -16.91 14.19
N ARG A 10 -18.97 -16.52 13.80
CA ARG A 10 -19.18 -15.64 12.62
C ARG A 10 -18.33 -14.36 12.69
N GLY A 11 -18.12 -13.80 13.88
CA GLY A 11 -17.24 -12.64 14.10
C GLY A 11 -15.75 -12.92 13.86
N GLU A 12 -15.29 -14.14 14.17
CA GLU A 12 -13.91 -14.59 13.93
C GLU A 12 -13.64 -14.81 12.45
N ARG A 13 -14.62 -15.35 11.71
CA ARG A 13 -14.54 -15.51 10.25
C ARG A 13 -14.54 -14.14 9.55
N LEU A 14 -15.33 -13.19 10.03
CA LEU A 14 -15.35 -11.82 9.53
C LEU A 14 -14.03 -11.08 9.84
N SER A 15 -13.46 -11.28 11.04
CA SER A 15 -12.14 -10.74 11.40
C SER A 15 -11.03 -11.35 10.55
N ALA A 16 -11.06 -12.67 10.30
CA ALA A 16 -10.08 -13.35 9.46
C ALA A 16 -10.15 -12.89 7.99
N LEU A 17 -11.36 -12.73 7.44
CA LEU A 17 -11.55 -12.17 6.10
C LEU A 17 -11.11 -10.70 6.02
N ALA A 18 -11.37 -9.92 7.08
CA ALA A 18 -10.91 -8.54 7.16
C ALA A 18 -9.38 -8.45 7.25
N GLN A 19 -8.71 -9.37 7.95
CA GLN A 19 -7.25 -9.44 8.00
C GLN A 19 -6.65 -9.85 6.65
N GLN A 20 -7.28 -10.79 5.93
CA GLN A 20 -6.84 -11.21 4.59
C GLN A 20 -6.91 -10.08 3.56
N HIS A 21 -7.86 -9.14 3.71
CA HIS A 21 -8.05 -8.01 2.81
C HIS A 21 -7.84 -6.65 3.49
N GLY A 22 -7.07 -6.62 4.58
CA GLY A 22 -6.95 -5.46 5.46
C GLY A 22 -6.46 -4.21 4.73
N ALA A 23 -5.49 -4.36 3.83
CA ALA A 23 -4.98 -3.25 3.02
C ALA A 23 -6.07 -2.66 2.10
N LEU A 24 -6.85 -3.52 1.43
CA LEU A 24 -7.91 -3.08 0.52
C LEU A 24 -9.07 -2.43 1.28
N LEU A 25 -9.48 -3.02 2.41
CA LEU A 25 -10.49 -2.43 3.29
C LEU A 25 -10.06 -1.06 3.83
N THR A 26 -8.79 -0.94 4.24
CA THR A 26 -8.22 0.32 4.72
C THR A 26 -8.20 1.37 3.61
N LEU A 27 -7.82 0.98 2.38
CA LEU A 27 -7.85 1.87 1.22
C LEU A 27 -9.26 2.38 0.93
N VAL A 28 -10.25 1.48 0.87
CA VAL A 28 -11.65 1.85 0.61
C VAL A 28 -12.17 2.80 1.69
N LEU A 29 -11.88 2.51 2.96
CA LEU A 29 -12.28 3.38 4.07
C LEU A 29 -11.62 4.76 3.97
N ALA A 30 -10.32 4.81 3.68
CA ALA A 30 -9.59 6.06 3.52
C ALA A 30 -10.15 6.91 2.37
N VAL A 31 -10.46 6.29 1.23
CA VAL A 31 -11.08 6.95 0.07
C VAL A 31 -12.46 7.50 0.43
N LEU A 32 -13.30 6.72 1.13
CA LEU A 32 -14.62 7.16 1.56
C LEU A 32 -14.54 8.36 2.51
N VAL A 33 -13.69 8.28 3.54
CA VAL A 33 -13.51 9.37 4.51
C VAL A 33 -12.97 10.62 3.82
N ALA A 34 -11.95 10.49 2.97
CA ALA A 34 -11.38 11.62 2.25
C ALA A 34 -12.40 12.28 1.31
N SER A 35 -13.23 11.48 0.63
CA SER A 35 -14.29 11.99 -0.26
C SER A 35 -15.39 12.74 0.51
N LEU A 36 -15.66 12.37 1.76
CA LEU A 36 -16.65 13.05 2.61
C LEU A 36 -16.07 14.28 3.32
N CYS A 37 -14.77 14.29 3.63
CA CYS A 37 -14.13 15.40 4.32
C CYS A 37 -13.65 16.51 3.37
N PHE A 38 -13.37 16.19 2.11
CA PHE A 38 -12.76 17.12 1.15
C PHE A 38 -13.50 17.10 -0.19
N ASP A 39 -14.16 18.21 -0.51
CA ASP A 39 -14.91 18.36 -1.77
C ASP A 39 -14.02 18.25 -3.02
N THR A 40 -12.73 18.55 -2.89
CA THR A 40 -11.77 18.51 -4.01
C THR A 40 -11.12 17.14 -4.21
N PHE A 41 -11.33 16.16 -3.31
CA PHE A 41 -10.58 14.90 -3.32
C PHE A 41 -10.75 14.10 -4.62
N LEU A 42 -11.98 14.01 -5.14
CA LEU A 42 -12.29 13.28 -6.38
C LEU A 42 -12.27 14.15 -7.64
N THR A 43 -11.76 15.39 -7.55
CA THR A 43 -11.61 16.24 -8.74
C THR A 43 -10.54 15.71 -9.68
N GLY A 44 -10.70 15.92 -10.99
CA GLY A 44 -9.73 15.48 -12.00
C GLY A 44 -8.32 15.98 -11.71
N ASP A 45 -8.17 17.26 -11.38
CA ASP A 45 -6.88 17.86 -11.04
C ASP A 45 -6.21 17.20 -9.84
N ASN A 46 -6.98 16.89 -8.78
CA ASN A 46 -6.44 16.23 -7.59
C ASN A 46 -6.08 14.77 -7.88
N LEU A 47 -6.93 14.05 -8.62
CA LEU A 47 -6.65 12.66 -9.01
C LEU A 47 -5.44 12.56 -9.93
N GLU A 48 -5.30 13.47 -10.90
CA GLU A 48 -4.14 13.57 -11.78
C GLU A 48 -2.89 13.91 -10.97
N GLY A 49 -2.96 14.90 -10.09
CA GLY A 49 -1.84 15.27 -9.20
C GLY A 49 -1.38 14.11 -8.31
N MET A 50 -2.32 13.35 -7.75
CA MET A 50 -2.04 12.14 -6.98
C MET A 50 -1.43 11.03 -7.85
N ALA A 51 -1.99 10.79 -9.04
CA ALA A 51 -1.47 9.80 -9.99
C ALA A 51 -0.03 10.13 -10.41
N LEU A 52 0.23 11.38 -10.79
CA LEU A 52 1.57 11.86 -11.15
C LEU A 52 2.54 11.75 -9.98
N SER A 53 2.14 12.17 -8.77
CA SER A 53 2.99 12.05 -7.58
C SER A 53 3.32 10.59 -7.22
N SER A 54 2.35 9.69 -7.42
CA SER A 54 2.53 8.25 -7.15
C SER A 54 3.23 7.49 -8.29
N SER A 55 3.32 8.07 -9.48
CA SER A 55 3.87 7.42 -10.68
C SER A 55 5.30 6.92 -10.48
N PHE A 56 6.11 7.69 -9.74
CA PHE A 56 7.46 7.29 -9.38
C PHE A 56 7.47 5.96 -8.60
N LEU A 57 6.62 5.85 -7.57
CA LEU A 57 6.49 4.61 -6.78
C LEU A 57 5.93 3.47 -7.62
N ALA A 58 5.01 3.75 -8.55
CA ALA A 58 4.46 2.75 -9.46
C ALA A 58 5.55 2.14 -10.37
N VAL A 59 6.45 2.96 -10.92
CA VAL A 59 7.59 2.48 -11.73
C VAL A 59 8.52 1.59 -10.91
N VAL A 60 8.84 1.99 -9.67
CA VAL A 60 9.66 1.18 -8.75
C VAL A 60 8.96 -0.15 -8.43
N ALA A 61 7.64 -0.13 -8.17
CA ALA A 61 6.85 -1.32 -7.90
C ALA A 61 6.79 -2.29 -9.09
N LEU A 62 6.75 -1.78 -10.32
CA LEU A 62 6.88 -2.61 -11.52
C LEU A 62 8.22 -3.36 -11.56
N GLY A 63 9.33 -2.67 -11.23
CA GLY A 63 10.66 -3.30 -11.09
C GLY A 63 10.68 -4.40 -10.02
N MET A 64 10.09 -4.12 -8.84
CA MET A 64 9.96 -5.11 -7.76
C MET A 64 9.09 -6.32 -8.16
N THR A 65 8.12 -6.15 -9.05
CA THR A 65 7.30 -7.26 -9.53
C THR A 65 8.15 -8.28 -10.31
N PHE A 66 9.06 -7.83 -11.18
CA PHE A 66 9.96 -8.74 -11.90
C PHE A 66 10.87 -9.52 -10.95
N VAL A 67 11.42 -8.85 -9.93
CA VAL A 67 12.21 -9.46 -8.87
C VAL A 67 11.45 -10.58 -8.14
N ILE A 68 10.21 -10.31 -7.75
CA ILE A 68 9.40 -11.27 -6.99
C ILE A 68 9.07 -12.49 -7.85
N VAL A 69 8.71 -12.25 -9.12
CA VAL A 69 8.38 -13.32 -10.07
C VAL A 69 9.59 -14.22 -10.38
N THR A 70 10.81 -13.69 -10.36
CA THR A 70 12.04 -14.49 -10.51
C THR A 70 12.43 -15.27 -9.25
N GLY A 71 11.63 -15.20 -8.17
CA GLY A 71 11.89 -15.90 -6.91
C GLY A 71 12.88 -15.20 -6.00
N GLY A 72 13.28 -13.97 -6.34
CA GLY A 72 14.11 -13.12 -5.49
C GLY A 72 13.25 -12.32 -4.51
N ILE A 73 13.62 -12.31 -3.23
CA ILE A 73 13.22 -11.25 -2.30
C ILE A 73 14.29 -10.16 -2.43
N ASP A 74 14.37 -9.49 -3.58
CA ASP A 74 15.45 -8.52 -3.81
C ASP A 74 15.14 -7.21 -3.08
N LEU A 75 15.75 -7.09 -1.89
CA LEU A 75 15.74 -5.88 -1.06
C LEU A 75 16.61 -4.75 -1.65
N SER A 76 17.37 -4.99 -2.72
CA SER A 76 18.27 -4.00 -3.33
C SER A 76 17.53 -2.79 -3.93
N VAL A 77 16.36 -2.99 -4.50
CA VAL A 77 15.55 -1.91 -5.10
C VAL A 77 15.09 -0.92 -4.02
N GLY A 78 14.68 -1.44 -2.86
CA GLY A 78 14.28 -0.63 -1.71
C GLY A 78 15.45 0.14 -1.08
N SER A 79 16.61 -0.50 -0.92
CA SER A 79 17.79 0.15 -0.36
C SER A 79 18.40 1.20 -1.30
N LEU A 80 18.38 0.95 -2.62
CA LEU A 80 18.79 1.93 -3.63
C LEU A 80 17.87 3.15 -3.65
N PHE A 81 16.55 2.92 -3.57
CA PHE A 81 15.58 4.00 -3.47
C PHE A 81 15.83 4.88 -2.23
N ALA A 82 16.00 4.26 -1.05
CA ALA A 82 16.27 4.99 0.18
C ALA A 82 17.60 5.77 0.13
N LEU A 83 18.69 5.13 -0.31
CA LEU A 83 20.00 5.78 -0.44
C LEU A 83 19.96 6.93 -1.45
N GLY A 84 19.34 6.73 -2.61
CA GLY A 84 19.17 7.76 -3.63
C GLY A 84 18.40 8.97 -3.10
N GLY A 85 17.34 8.76 -2.33
CA GLY A 85 16.58 9.83 -1.67
C GLY A 85 17.43 10.64 -0.69
N VAL A 86 18.22 9.96 0.15
CA VAL A 86 19.15 10.63 1.08
C VAL A 86 20.20 11.45 0.33
N LEU A 87 20.79 10.91 -0.73
CA LEU A 87 21.80 11.60 -1.52
C LEU A 87 21.22 12.80 -2.29
N ALA A 88 20.02 12.67 -2.86
CA ALA A 88 19.34 13.76 -3.54
C ALA A 88 18.99 14.89 -2.57
N ALA A 89 18.45 14.56 -1.39
CA ALA A 89 18.17 15.53 -0.34
C ALA A 89 19.45 16.17 0.23
N TRP A 90 20.54 15.43 0.30
CA TRP A 90 21.84 15.97 0.71
C TRP A 90 22.41 16.92 -0.35
N GLY A 91 22.32 16.55 -1.63
CA GLY A 91 22.79 17.35 -2.75
C GLY A 91 21.97 18.62 -2.97
N SER A 92 20.66 18.60 -2.73
CA SER A 92 19.78 19.78 -2.85
C SER A 92 20.07 20.88 -1.81
N ARG A 93 20.96 20.62 -0.85
CA ARG A 93 21.41 21.63 0.13
C ARG A 93 22.51 22.55 -0.40
N TYR A 94 23.00 22.30 -1.61
CA TYR A 94 24.01 23.07 -2.32
C TYR A 94 23.47 23.53 -3.68
#